data_AF-A0AAT9HIT5-F1
#
_entry.id   AF-A0AAT9HIT5-F1
#
_cell.length_a   1.000
_cell.length_b   1.000
_cell.length_c   1.000
_cell.angle_alpha   90.00
_cell.angle_beta   90.00
_cell.angle_gamma   90.00
#
_symmetry.space_group_name_H-M   'P 1'
#
loop_
_entity.id
_entity.type
_entity.pdbx_description
1 polymer ?
#
loop_
_entity_poly.entity_id
_entity_poly.type
_entity_poly.pdbx_seq_one_letter_code
_entity_poly.pdbx_strand_id
1 'polypeptide(L)' 'MEYGEELVAACADTGADYVDLTGEPEFVDLMYVRHDARARETGARLVHACGFDSVPHDLGAYFTVRQLPEGCR' A
#
# COMPACT_ATOMS: atom_id res chain seq x y z
N MET A 1 -0.95 -14.98 9.02
CA MET A 1 -0.30 -13.75 9.55
C MET A 1 0.81 -14.15 10.52
N GLU A 2 1.83 -14.88 10.08
CA GLU A 2 2.86 -15.40 10.99
C GLU A 2 4.14 -14.54 10.99
N TYR A 3 4.44 -13.88 9.87
CA TYR A 3 5.71 -13.12 9.70
C TYR A 3 5.53 -11.69 9.19
N GLY A 4 4.39 -11.35 8.58
CA GLY A 4 4.20 -10.05 7.92
C GLY A 4 3.87 -8.90 8.87
N GLU A 5 3.08 -9.16 9.91
CA GLU A 5 2.56 -8.11 10.78
C GLU A 5 3.64 -7.43 11.63
N GLU A 6 4.54 -8.22 12.25
CA GLU A 6 5.60 -7.67 13.09
C GLU A 6 6.55 -6.76 12.30
N LEU A 7 6.79 -7.07 11.02
CA LEU A 7 7.60 -6.22 10.14
C LEU A 7 6.89 -4.90 9.83
N VAL A 8 5.60 -4.94 9.50
CA VAL A 8 4.81 -3.71 9.26
C VAL A 8 4.77 -2.84 10.51
N ALA A 9 4.56 -3.44 11.68
CA ALA A 9 4.56 -2.74 12.96
C ALA A 9 5.91 -2.07 13.22
N ALA A 10 7.03 -2.79 13.02
CA ALA A 10 8.37 -2.24 13.19
C ALA A 10 8.66 -1.07 12.23
N CYS A 11 8.25 -1.18 10.97
CA CYS A 11 8.35 -0.09 10.00
C CYS A 11 7.54 1.14 10.46
N ALA A 12 6.29 0.93 10.87
CA ALA A 12 5.43 1.99 11.38
C ALA A 12 6.03 2.68 12.62
N ASP A 13 6.64 1.94 13.54
CA ASP A 13 7.22 2.49 14.77
C ASP A 13 8.54 3.23 14.57
N THR A 14 9.36 2.77 13.62
CA THR A 14 10.70 3.34 13.36
C THR A 14 10.69 4.46 12.32
N GLY A 15 9.58 4.64 11.59
CA GLY A 15 9.52 5.57 10.45
C GLY A 15 10.15 5.00 9.18
N ALA A 16 10.49 3.71 9.16
CA ALA A 16 11.01 3.06 7.96
C ALA A 16 9.89 2.74 6.98
N ASP A 17 10.15 2.93 5.69
CA ASP A 17 9.21 2.57 4.63
C ASP A 17 9.08 1.03 4.52
N TYR A 18 7.88 0.58 4.17
CA TYR A 18 7.53 -0.81 3.95
C TYR A 18 6.90 -0.98 2.57
N VAL A 19 7.34 -2.01 1.84
CA VAL A 19 6.68 -2.47 0.63
C VAL A 19 6.61 -3.99 0.59
N ASP A 20 5.58 -4.55 -0.02
CA ASP A 20 5.45 -6.00 -0.23
C ASP A 20 4.87 -6.36 -1.60
N LEU A 21 4.75 -7.66 -1.86
CA LEU A 21 4.13 -8.24 -3.04
C LEU A 21 2.86 -9.01 -2.68
N THR A 22 2.25 -8.73 -1.52
CA THR A 22 1.12 -9.54 -1.05
C THR A 22 -0.12 -9.31 -1.93
N GLY A 23 -0.87 -10.39 -2.13
CA GLY A 23 -2.21 -10.39 -2.70
C GLY A 23 -3.28 -10.79 -1.70
N GLU A 24 -3.03 -10.63 -0.40
CA GLU A 24 -3.90 -11.04 0.72
C GLU A 24 -4.73 -9.84 1.23
N PRO A 25 -5.98 -9.62 0.75
CA PRO A 25 -6.71 -8.39 1.04
C PRO A 25 -7.01 -8.20 2.54
N GLU A 26 -7.31 -9.28 3.26
CA GLU A 26 -7.58 -9.24 4.69
C GLU A 26 -6.34 -8.81 5.48
N PHE A 27 -5.14 -9.19 5.05
CA PHE A 27 -3.90 -8.74 5.68
C PHE A 27 -3.70 -7.24 5.47
N VAL A 28 -3.87 -6.75 4.23
CA VAL A 28 -3.74 -5.32 3.89
C VAL A 28 -4.70 -4.48 4.73
N ASP A 29 -5.97 -4.87 4.80
CA ASP A 29 -6.98 -4.15 5.58
C ASP A 29 -6.64 -4.13 7.08
N LEU A 30 -6.17 -5.25 7.63
CA LEU A 30 -5.77 -5.32 9.03
C LEU A 30 -4.55 -4.44 9.32
N MET A 31 -3.54 -4.43 8.43
CA MET A 31 -2.35 -3.58 8.60
C MET A 31 -2.71 -2.10 8.54
N TYR A 32 -3.62 -1.72 7.65
CA TYR A 32 -4.18 -0.37 7.60
C TYR A 32 -4.85 0.00 8.94
N VAL A 33 -5.81 -0.80 9.40
CA VAL A 33 -6.54 -0.52 10.65
C VAL A 33 -5.60 -0.43 11.86
N ARG A 34 -4.55 -1.24 11.91
CA ARG A 34 -3.65 -1.33 13.08
C ARG A 34 -2.52 -0.30 13.08
N HIS A 35 -1.96 0.04 11.92
CA HIS A 35 -0.67 0.75 11.86
C HIS A 35 -0.68 2.08 11.10
N ASP A 36 -1.76 2.42 10.38
CA ASP A 36 -1.85 3.64 9.57
C ASP A 36 -1.67 4.93 10.39
N ALA A 37 -2.30 5.02 11.56
CA ALA A 37 -2.14 6.18 12.45
C ALA A 37 -0.67 6.36 12.87
N ARG A 38 -0.02 5.26 13.30
CA ARG A 38 1.37 5.28 13.77
C ARG A 38 2.34 5.61 12.63
N ALA A 39 2.15 5.02 11.47
CA ALA A 39 2.96 5.29 10.28
C ALA A 39 2.89 6.77 9.87
N ARG A 40 1.72 7.41 9.97
CA ARG A 40 1.60 8.85 9.72
C ARG A 40 2.34 9.71 10.73
N GLU A 41 2.33 9.33 12.01
CA GLU A 41 3.06 10.06 13.06
C GLU A 41 4.58 9.98 12.88
N THR A 42 5.11 8.83 12.45
CA THR A 42 6.54 8.60 12.26
C THR A 42 7.05 8.99 10.89
N GLY A 43 6.15 9.13 9.91
CA GLY A 43 6.47 9.43 8.51
C GLY A 43 6.73 8.18 7.65
N ALA A 44 6.55 6.98 8.19
CA ALA A 44 6.66 5.73 7.43
C ALA A 44 5.58 5.65 6.33
N ARG A 45 5.95 5.06 5.19
CA ARG A 45 5.01 4.69 4.12
C ARG A 45 4.85 3.19 4.09
N LEU A 46 3.63 2.71 4.27
CA LEU A 46 3.29 1.30 4.17
C LEU A 46 2.54 1.08 2.85
N VAL A 47 3.18 0.41 1.88
CA VAL A 47 2.62 0.22 0.53
C VAL A 47 2.53 -1.28 0.21
N HIS A 48 1.31 -1.81 0.17
CA HIS A 48 1.07 -3.20 -0.16
C HIS A 48 0.93 -3.41 -1.68
N ALA A 49 1.02 -4.66 -2.12
CA ALA A 49 0.76 -5.06 -3.51
C ALA A 49 1.65 -4.34 -4.54
N CYS A 50 2.95 -4.18 -4.24
CA CYS A 50 3.93 -3.56 -5.14
C CYS A 50 4.50 -4.55 -6.18
N GLY A 51 3.72 -5.55 -6.58
CA GLY A 51 4.17 -6.62 -7.47
C GLY A 51 3.82 -6.44 -8.94
N PHE A 52 4.32 -7.37 -9.75
CA PHE A 52 4.10 -7.37 -11.20
C PHE A 52 2.63 -7.47 -11.60
N ASP A 53 1.80 -8.15 -10.81
CA ASP A 53 0.37 -8.28 -11.11
C ASP A 53 -0.43 -7.02 -10.74
N SER A 54 0.16 -6.11 -9.96
CA SER A 54 -0.52 -4.93 -9.40
C SER A 54 0.01 -3.63 -9.99
N VAL A 55 1.32 -3.37 -9.92
CA VAL A 55 1.92 -2.08 -10.33
C VAL A 55 1.67 -1.75 -11.81
N PRO A 56 1.95 -2.64 -12.78
CA PRO A 56 1.65 -2.38 -14.19
C PRO A 56 0.16 -2.17 -14.44
N HIS A 57 -0.69 -2.91 -13.72
CA HIS A 57 -2.14 -2.80 -13.83
C HIS A 57 -2.62 -1.42 -13.35
N ASP A 58 -2.21 -0.99 -12.16
CA ASP A 58 -2.57 0.31 -11.59
C ASP A 58 -2.05 1.48 -12.43
N LEU A 59 -0.80 1.38 -12.91
CA LEU A 59 -0.23 2.37 -13.82
C LEU A 59 -0.97 2.41 -15.17
N GLY A 60 -1.39 1.26 -15.69
CA GLY A 60 -2.17 1.18 -16.93
C GLY A 60 -3.57 1.81 -16.79
N ALA A 61 -4.24 1.53 -15.67
CA ALA A 61 -5.52 2.16 -15.35
C ALA A 61 -5.37 3.68 -15.20
N TYR A 62 -4.38 4.12 -14.42
CA TYR A 62 -4.08 5.54 -14.23
C TYR A 62 -3.73 6.25 -15.54
N PHE A 63 -2.89 5.63 -16.37
CA PHE A 63 -2.55 6.16 -17.69
C PHE A 63 -3.80 6.36 -18.55
N THR A 64 -4.67 5.36 -18.59
CA THR A 64 -5.94 5.40 -19.36
C THR A 64 -6.84 6.53 -18.87
N VAL A 65 -7.02 6.66 -17.55
CA VAL A 65 -7.82 7.74 -16.95
C VAL A 65 -7.28 9.12 -17.36
N ARG A 66 -5.95 9.29 -17.41
CA ARG A 66 -5.32 10.55 -17.84
C ARG A 66 -5.53 10.89 -19.32
N GLN A 67 -5.99 9.96 -20.14
CA GLN A 67 -6.32 10.22 -21.54
C GLN A 67 -7.78 10.65 -21.74
N LEU A 68 -8.62 10.58 -20.69
CA LEU A 68 -10.03 10.97 -20.80
C LEU A 68 -10.16 12.50 -21.03
N PRO A 69 -11.11 12.94 -21.87
CA PRO A 69 -11.40 14.36 -22.03
C PRO A 69 -11.85 15.01 -20.73
N GLU A 70 -11.51 16.30 -20.55
CA GLU A 70 -12.01 17.09 -19.42
C GLU A 70 -13.55 17.09 -19.41
N GLY A 71 -14.15 16.85 -18.23
CA GLY A 71 -15.60 16.82 -18.05
C GLY A 71 -16.27 15.46 -18.31
N CYS A 72 -15.52 14.43 -18.70
CA CYS A 72 -16.01 13.05 -18.69
C CYS A 72 -16.03 12.57 -17.23
N ARG A 73 -17.23 12.36 -16.68
CA ARG A 73 -17.46 11.89 -15.31
C ARG A 73 -18.25 10.60 -15.31
#